data_AF-A0A925GPG0-F1
#
_entry.id   AF-A0A925GPG0-F1
#
_cell.length_a   1.000
_cell.length_b   1.000
_cell.length_c   1.000
_cell.angle_alpha   90.00
_cell.angle_beta   90.00
_cell.angle_gamma   90.00
#
_symmetry.space_group_name_H-M   'P 1'
#
loop_
_entity.id
_entity.type
_entity.pdbx_description
1 polymer ?
#
loop_
_entity_poly.entity_id
_entity_poly.type
_entity_poly.pdbx_seq_one_letter_code
_entity_poly.pdbx_strand_id
1 'polypeptide(L)'
;AALAISVSNFHLIHETLQPQFQQSFYVSLGVFLAGMFNLFGGISYWYAEQDGSRRPRWKQLLEEMGLPLAAALFVFVQAIETQSLLKASALFTFVLFLFLFSGKLLLSNLTIFKSDWHLLLTRHRITKAGLARQREGEREVKQLRREVELLREEKQRILPRLTHLTAELAQVNARRDLRINLFESEFSLSRNLKDRLTSEQVKSITH
;
A
#
# COMPACT_ATOMS: atom_id res chain seq x y z
N ALA A 1 0.62 -24.24 -22.59
CA ALA A 1 0.62 -24.17 -24.07
C ALA A 1 1.97 -23.71 -24.63
N ALA A 2 2.43 -22.47 -24.36
CA ALA A 2 3.68 -21.95 -24.93
C ALA A 2 4.94 -22.79 -24.61
N LEU A 3 5.06 -23.29 -23.37
CA LEU A 3 6.15 -24.21 -23.00
C LEU A 3 6.13 -25.53 -23.78
N ALA A 4 4.95 -26.10 -24.01
CA ALA A 4 4.81 -27.34 -24.78
C ALA A 4 5.20 -27.14 -26.25
N ILE A 5 4.82 -26.00 -26.85
CA ILE A 5 5.20 -25.63 -28.22
C ILE A 5 6.71 -25.45 -28.33
N SER A 6 7.34 -24.81 -27.34
CA SER A 6 8.79 -24.62 -27.28
C SER A 6 9.57 -25.92 -27.12
N VAL A 7 9.09 -26.83 -26.26
CA VAL A 7 9.69 -28.16 -26.09
C VAL A 7 9.55 -28.98 -27.38
N SER A 8 8.40 -28.92 -28.06
CA SER A 8 8.19 -29.59 -29.34
C SER A 8 9.10 -29.03 -30.44
N ASN A 9 9.29 -27.71 -30.51
CA ASN A 9 10.22 -27.09 -31.46
C ASN A 9 11.67 -27.51 -31.21
N PHE A 10 12.10 -27.54 -29.94
CA PHE A 10 13.43 -28.03 -29.59
C PHE A 10 13.64 -29.49 -30.00
N HIS A 11 12.63 -30.34 -29.77
CA HIS A 11 12.70 -31.75 -30.14
C HIS A 11 12.82 -31.95 -31.66
N LEU A 12 12.03 -31.20 -32.44
CA LEU A 12 12.12 -31.21 -33.91
C LEU A 12 13.50 -30.79 -34.42
N ILE A 13 14.05 -29.69 -33.88
CA ILE A 13 15.39 -29.23 -34.24
C ILE A 13 16.44 -30.29 -33.88
N HIS A 14 16.33 -30.89 -32.70
CA HIS A 14 17.25 -31.92 -32.24
C HIS A 14 17.24 -33.18 -33.13
N GLU A 15 16.07 -33.67 -33.48
CA GLU A 15 15.90 -34.85 -34.35
C GLU A 15 16.46 -34.58 -35.76
N THR A 16 16.31 -33.36 -36.28
CA THR A 16 16.87 -32.99 -37.59
C THR A 16 18.39 -32.87 -37.61
N LEU A 17 19.01 -32.47 -36.50
CA LEU A 17 20.46 -32.27 -36.39
C LEU A 17 21.20 -33.53 -35.90
N GLN A 18 20.47 -34.51 -35.35
CA GLN A 18 21.01 -35.78 -34.87
C GLN A 18 21.84 -36.55 -35.91
N PRO A 19 21.44 -36.66 -37.19
CA PRO A 19 22.21 -37.43 -38.17
C PRO A 19 23.53 -36.76 -38.61
N GLN A 20 23.71 -35.45 -38.39
CA GLN A 20 24.88 -34.70 -38.87
C GLN A 20 25.90 -34.38 -37.77
N PHE A 21 25.50 -34.33 -36.50
CA PHE A 21 26.39 -33.95 -35.40
C PHE A 21 26.39 -34.99 -34.29
N GLN A 22 27.57 -35.52 -33.93
CA GLN A 22 27.73 -36.39 -32.75
C GLN A 22 27.41 -35.68 -31.42
N GLN A 23 27.49 -34.34 -31.40
CA GLN A 23 27.07 -33.48 -30.29
C GLN A 23 25.81 -32.66 -30.64
N SER A 24 24.83 -33.32 -31.27
CA SER A 24 23.59 -32.69 -31.74
C SER A 24 22.84 -31.92 -30.67
N PHE A 25 22.92 -32.32 -29.39
CA PHE A 25 22.23 -31.64 -28.29
C PHE A 25 22.68 -30.18 -28.10
N TYR A 26 23.99 -29.91 -28.06
CA TYR A 26 24.51 -28.56 -27.81
C TYR A 26 24.28 -27.63 -29.00
N VAL A 27 24.43 -28.15 -30.22
CA VAL A 27 24.15 -27.39 -31.45
C VAL A 27 22.67 -27.05 -31.55
N SER A 28 21.79 -28.03 -31.28
CA SER A 28 20.34 -27.81 -31.27
C SER A 28 19.92 -26.82 -30.19
N LEU A 29 20.54 -26.88 -29.01
CA LEU A 29 20.31 -25.95 -27.92
C LEU A 29 20.75 -24.54 -28.29
N GLY A 30 21.90 -24.37 -28.95
CA GLY A 30 22.38 -23.08 -29.44
C GLY A 30 21.48 -22.48 -30.51
N VAL A 31 21.07 -23.27 -31.49
CA VAL A 31 20.14 -22.85 -32.56
C VAL A 31 18.77 -22.49 -31.98
N PHE A 32 18.27 -23.29 -31.04
CA PHE A 32 17.03 -23.01 -30.34
C PHE A 32 17.12 -21.72 -29.51
N LEU A 33 18.16 -21.55 -28.70
CA LEU A 33 18.40 -20.33 -27.92
C LEU A 33 18.53 -19.09 -28.81
N ALA A 34 19.24 -19.20 -29.94
CA ALA A 34 19.37 -18.12 -30.91
C ALA A 34 18.02 -17.78 -31.56
N GLY A 35 17.27 -18.77 -32.06
CA GLY A 35 15.94 -18.53 -32.63
C GLY A 35 14.96 -17.94 -31.62
N MET A 36 15.10 -18.28 -30.35
CA MET A 36 14.29 -17.76 -29.25
C MET A 36 14.80 -16.42 -28.70
N PHE A 37 16.02 -15.99 -28.99
CA PHE A 37 16.62 -14.77 -28.41
C PHE A 37 15.89 -13.48 -28.81
N ASN A 38 15.10 -13.51 -29.89
CA ASN A 38 14.15 -12.46 -30.24
C ASN A 38 13.17 -12.10 -29.08
N LEU A 39 12.97 -13.01 -28.12
CA LEU A 39 12.24 -12.76 -26.87
C LEU A 39 12.79 -11.58 -26.07
N PHE A 40 14.10 -11.36 -26.07
CA PHE A 40 14.73 -10.33 -25.24
C PHE A 40 14.73 -8.93 -25.88
N GLY A 41 14.47 -8.83 -27.19
CA GLY A 41 14.38 -7.54 -27.90
C GLY A 41 13.24 -6.65 -27.39
N GLY A 42 12.16 -7.25 -26.89
CA GLY A 42 11.00 -6.52 -26.35
C GLY A 42 11.27 -5.77 -25.04
N ILE A 43 12.42 -5.96 -24.37
CA ILE A 43 12.79 -5.18 -23.19
C ILE A 43 13.16 -3.73 -23.59
N SER A 44 13.42 -3.46 -24.88
CA SER A 44 13.73 -2.10 -25.34
C SER A 44 12.51 -1.15 -25.36
N TYR A 45 11.28 -1.64 -25.26
CA TYR A 45 10.10 -0.76 -25.20
C TYR A 45 10.07 0.08 -23.92
N TRP A 46 10.68 -0.38 -22.83
CA TRP A 46 10.74 0.36 -21.56
C TRP A 46 11.90 1.38 -21.49
N TYR A 47 12.90 1.25 -22.38
CA TYR A 47 14.00 2.22 -22.49
C TYR A 47 13.81 3.19 -23.68
N ALA A 48 12.96 2.86 -24.65
CA ALA A 48 12.68 3.70 -25.82
C ALA A 48 11.82 4.94 -25.52
N GLU A 49 11.17 5.01 -24.36
CA GLU A 49 10.42 6.20 -23.95
C GLU A 49 11.33 7.28 -23.35
N GLN A 50 12.57 6.94 -23.00
CA GLN A 50 13.53 7.87 -22.39
C GLN A 50 14.46 8.52 -23.42
N ASP A 51 14.72 7.87 -24.56
CA ASP A 51 15.50 8.42 -25.67
C ASP A 51 14.59 8.68 -26.87
N GLY A 52 14.25 9.95 -27.14
CA GLY A 52 13.41 10.44 -28.24
C GLY A 52 13.94 10.18 -29.67
N SER A 53 14.72 9.13 -29.87
CA SER A 53 15.25 8.71 -31.16
C SER A 53 14.38 7.59 -31.74
N ARG A 54 13.42 7.98 -32.60
CA ARG A 54 12.65 7.08 -33.46
C ARG A 54 13.62 6.24 -34.32
N ARG A 55 13.98 5.04 -33.86
CA ARG A 55 14.69 4.08 -34.72
C ARG A 55 13.76 3.71 -35.89
N PRO A 56 14.25 3.62 -37.12
CA PRO A 56 13.43 3.28 -38.27
C PRO A 56 12.88 1.86 -38.10
N ARG A 57 11.55 1.71 -38.22
CA ARG A 57 10.76 0.48 -38.00
C ARG A 57 11.30 -0.73 -38.76
N TRP A 58 11.99 -0.53 -39.89
CA TRP A 58 12.57 -1.59 -40.70
C TRP A 58 13.88 -2.16 -40.12
N LYS A 59 14.72 -1.33 -39.47
CA LYS A 59 15.91 -1.83 -38.75
C LYS A 59 15.49 -2.66 -37.53
N GLN A 60 14.46 -2.22 -36.83
CA GLN A 60 13.89 -2.97 -35.70
C GLN A 60 13.27 -4.29 -36.16
N LEU A 61 12.53 -4.30 -37.28
CA LEU A 61 12.00 -5.54 -37.85
C LEU A 61 13.11 -6.52 -38.26
N LEU A 62 14.22 -6.01 -38.78
CA LEU A 62 15.37 -6.82 -39.18
C LEU A 62 16.15 -7.36 -37.96
N GLU A 63 16.24 -6.58 -36.89
CA GLU A 63 16.84 -6.99 -35.61
C GLU A 63 15.99 -8.07 -34.93
N GLU A 64 14.66 -7.94 -34.97
CA GLU A 64 13.71 -8.90 -34.40
C GLU A 64 13.58 -10.17 -35.26
N MET A 65 13.54 -10.06 -36.59
CA MET A 65 13.34 -11.22 -37.47
C MET A 65 14.63 -11.87 -37.96
N GLY A 66 15.77 -11.17 -37.89
CA GLY A 66 17.04 -11.63 -38.45
C GLY A 66 17.61 -12.87 -37.76
N LEU A 67 17.59 -12.92 -36.42
CA LEU A 67 18.08 -14.09 -35.67
C LEU A 67 17.22 -15.35 -35.86
N PRO A 68 15.88 -15.27 -35.72
CA PRO A 68 14.98 -16.39 -36.03
C PRO A 68 15.14 -16.93 -37.45
N LEU A 69 15.29 -16.02 -38.42
CA LEU A 69 15.49 -16.38 -39.81
C LEU A 69 16.84 -17.08 -40.01
N ALA A 70 17.93 -16.55 -39.45
CA ALA A 70 19.25 -17.17 -39.52
C ALA A 70 19.28 -18.56 -38.87
N ALA A 71 18.63 -18.73 -37.71
CA ALA A 71 18.50 -20.01 -37.04
C ALA A 71 17.70 -21.03 -37.88
N ALA A 72 16.58 -20.62 -38.46
CA ALA A 72 15.80 -21.48 -39.35
C ALA A 72 16.58 -21.85 -40.63
N LEU A 73 17.32 -20.90 -41.21
CA LEU A 73 18.16 -21.12 -42.39
C LEU A 73 19.29 -22.12 -42.10
N PHE A 74 19.88 -22.05 -40.91
CA PHE A 74 20.88 -23.03 -40.46
C PHE A 74 20.30 -24.45 -40.41
N VAL A 75 19.10 -24.62 -39.81
CA VAL A 75 18.41 -25.92 -39.80
C VAL A 75 18.07 -26.39 -41.22
N PHE A 76 17.70 -25.48 -42.12
CA PHE A 76 17.37 -25.80 -43.50
C PHE A 76 18.55 -26.31 -44.32
N VAL A 77 19.72 -25.66 -44.21
CA VAL A 77 20.95 -26.10 -44.88
C VAL A 77 21.31 -27.51 -44.45
N GLN A 78 21.20 -27.79 -43.15
CA GLN A 78 21.44 -29.11 -42.58
C GLN A 78 20.37 -30.13 -43.04
N ALA A 79 19.09 -29.73 -43.11
CA ALA A 79 18.02 -30.61 -43.57
C ALA A 79 18.11 -30.97 -45.07
N ILE A 80 18.67 -30.12 -45.93
CA ILE A 80 18.83 -30.41 -47.36
C ILE A 80 19.78 -31.58 -47.61
N GLU A 81 20.83 -31.72 -46.80
CA GLU A 81 21.80 -32.81 -46.99
C GLU A 81 21.22 -34.18 -46.62
N THR A 82 20.21 -34.22 -45.75
CA THR A 82 19.65 -35.47 -45.19
C THR A 82 18.26 -35.80 -45.74
N GLN A 83 17.52 -34.83 -46.25
CA GLN A 83 16.14 -35.00 -46.73
C GLN A 83 15.91 -34.40 -48.12
N SER A 84 14.88 -34.88 -48.81
CA SER A 84 14.44 -34.30 -50.09
C SER A 84 14.12 -32.81 -49.95
N LEU A 85 14.45 -32.00 -50.96
CA LEU A 85 14.24 -30.54 -51.01
C LEU A 85 12.83 -30.09 -50.55
N LEU A 86 11.80 -30.86 -50.90
CA LEU A 86 10.41 -30.61 -50.54
C LEU A 86 10.15 -30.74 -49.02
N LYS A 87 10.78 -31.71 -48.36
CA LYS A 87 10.69 -31.89 -46.91
C LYS A 87 11.50 -30.84 -46.16
N ALA A 88 12.70 -30.52 -46.64
CA ALA A 88 13.54 -29.49 -46.05
C ALA A 88 12.85 -28.12 -46.09
N SER A 89 12.21 -27.75 -47.21
CA SER A 89 11.50 -26.47 -47.35
C SER A 89 10.25 -26.38 -46.48
N ALA A 90 9.51 -27.48 -46.32
CA ALA A 90 8.41 -27.57 -45.38
C ALA A 90 8.90 -27.39 -43.93
N LEU A 91 10.01 -28.03 -43.56
CA LEU A 91 10.61 -27.94 -42.23
C LEU A 91 11.10 -26.53 -41.92
N PHE A 92 11.78 -25.88 -42.87
CA PHE A 92 12.20 -24.49 -42.76
C PHE A 92 11.02 -23.57 -42.46
N THR A 93 9.96 -23.67 -43.26
CA THR A 93 8.77 -22.81 -43.11
C THR A 93 8.12 -23.05 -41.75
N PHE A 94 8.04 -24.30 -41.31
CA PHE A 94 7.47 -24.66 -40.02
C PHE A 94 8.28 -24.13 -38.83
N VAL A 95 9.60 -24.34 -38.83
CA VAL A 95 10.50 -23.88 -37.76
C VAL A 95 10.56 -22.35 -37.71
N LEU A 96 10.56 -21.67 -38.86
CA LEU A 96 10.49 -20.21 -38.95
C LEU A 96 9.22 -19.67 -38.29
N PHE A 97 8.05 -20.23 -38.63
CA PHE A 97 6.79 -19.84 -38.01
C PHE A 97 6.78 -20.13 -36.52
N LEU A 98 7.34 -21.26 -36.08
CA LEU A 98 7.46 -21.58 -34.66
C LEU A 98 8.32 -20.56 -33.91
N PHE A 99 9.47 -20.13 -34.45
CA PHE A 99 10.28 -19.10 -33.80
C PHE A 99 9.56 -17.74 -33.74
N LEU A 100 8.89 -17.34 -34.82
CA LEU A 100 8.15 -16.08 -34.87
C LEU A 100 6.94 -16.07 -33.92
N PHE A 101 6.24 -17.19 -33.77
CA PHE A 101 5.03 -17.29 -32.94
C PHE A 101 5.37 -17.57 -31.48
N SER A 102 6.32 -18.47 -31.22
CA SER A 102 6.77 -18.79 -29.86
C SER A 102 7.41 -17.58 -29.18
N GLY A 103 8.17 -16.77 -29.93
CA GLY A 103 8.74 -15.51 -29.42
C GLY A 103 7.69 -14.55 -28.86
N LYS A 104 6.57 -14.34 -29.57
CA LYS A 104 5.51 -13.45 -29.09
C LYS A 104 4.71 -14.04 -27.92
N LEU A 105 4.40 -15.33 -27.98
CA LEU A 105 3.61 -16.00 -26.95
C LEU A 105 4.36 -16.17 -25.63
N LEU A 106 5.65 -16.51 -25.67
CA LEU A 106 6.43 -16.66 -24.45
C LEU A 106 6.69 -15.31 -23.79
N LEU A 107 6.94 -14.24 -24.55
CA LEU A 107 7.11 -12.92 -23.96
C LEU A 107 5.83 -12.42 -23.29
N SER A 108 4.68 -12.60 -23.94
CA SER A 108 3.38 -12.23 -23.37
C SER A 108 3.13 -12.94 -22.03
N ASN A 109 3.40 -14.25 -21.95
CA ASN A 109 3.21 -15.01 -20.72
C ASN A 109 4.26 -14.70 -19.65
N LEU A 110 5.51 -14.44 -20.03
CA LEU A 110 6.59 -14.13 -19.09
C LEU A 110 6.43 -12.72 -18.49
N THR A 111 5.88 -11.78 -19.27
CA THR A 111 5.59 -10.42 -18.79
C THR A 111 4.51 -10.45 -17.71
N ILE A 112 3.46 -11.26 -17.90
CA ILE A 112 2.41 -11.50 -16.89
C ILE A 112 3.00 -12.12 -15.63
N PHE A 113 3.90 -13.11 -15.77
CA PHE A 113 4.55 -13.74 -14.63
C PHE A 113 5.44 -12.77 -13.83
N LYS A 114 6.18 -11.88 -14.52
CA LYS A 114 7.02 -10.86 -13.86
C LYS A 114 6.17 -9.81 -13.15
N SER A 115 5.03 -9.39 -13.72
CA SER A 115 4.11 -8.47 -13.05
C SER A 115 3.50 -9.09 -11.79
N ASP A 116 3.15 -10.38 -11.85
CA ASP A 116 2.61 -11.11 -10.69
C ASP A 116 3.65 -11.28 -9.58
N TRP A 117 4.91 -11.53 -9.94
CA TRP A 117 6.01 -11.60 -8.97
C TRP A 117 6.25 -10.25 -8.26
N HIS A 118 6.24 -9.16 -9.01
CA HIS A 118 6.34 -7.81 -8.45
C HIS A 118 5.16 -7.48 -7.54
N LEU A 119 3.94 -7.87 -7.90
CA LEU A 119 2.74 -7.70 -7.07
C LEU A 119 2.84 -8.49 -5.74
N LEU A 120 3.35 -9.71 -5.77
CA LEU A 120 3.57 -10.54 -4.57
C LEU A 120 4.62 -9.93 -3.63
N LEU A 121 5.76 -9.47 -4.16
CA LEU A 121 6.79 -8.78 -3.39
C LEU A 121 6.26 -7.49 -2.73
N THR A 122 5.41 -6.76 -3.45
CA THR A 122 4.82 -5.50 -2.96
C THR A 122 3.78 -5.77 -1.87
N ARG A 123 2.93 -6.81 -2.03
CA ARG A 123 1.97 -7.25 -1.00
C ARG A 123 2.65 -7.66 0.31
N HIS A 124 3.80 -8.33 0.25
CA HIS A 124 4.56 -8.68 1.46
C HIS A 124 5.18 -7.48 2.18
N ARG A 125 5.57 -6.43 1.45
CA ARG A 125 6.06 -5.19 2.07
C ARG A 125 4.94 -4.39 2.73
N ILE A 126 3.79 -4.30 2.08
CA ILE A 126 2.63 -3.54 2.60
C ILE A 126 2.07 -4.18 3.89
N THR A 127 2.00 -5.51 3.96
CA THR A 127 1.53 -6.22 5.15
C THR A 127 2.46 -6.03 6.36
N LYS A 128 3.78 -6.03 6.17
CA LYS A 128 4.73 -5.70 7.26
C LYS A 128 4.62 -4.26 7.73
N ALA A 129 4.47 -3.30 6.81
CA ALA A 129 4.30 -1.89 7.16
C ALA A 129 2.96 -1.61 7.87
N GLY A 130 1.89 -2.30 7.48
CA GLY A 130 0.58 -2.21 8.13
C GLY A 130 0.60 -2.70 9.58
N LEU A 131 1.26 -3.84 9.84
CA LEU A 131 1.41 -4.40 11.19
C LEU A 131 2.22 -3.50 12.12
N ALA A 132 3.25 -2.80 11.62
CA ALA A 132 4.03 -1.85 12.41
C ALA A 132 3.18 -0.64 12.84
N ARG A 133 2.44 -0.04 11.89
CA ARG A 133 1.55 1.10 12.18
C ARG A 133 0.42 0.73 13.14
N GLN A 134 -0.13 -0.47 13.02
CA GLN A 134 -1.16 -0.95 13.95
C GLN A 134 -0.61 -1.08 15.38
N ARG A 135 0.62 -1.59 15.54
CA ARG A 135 1.28 -1.69 16.85
C ARG A 135 1.60 -0.33 17.45
N GLU A 136 1.97 0.65 16.64
CA GLU A 136 2.18 2.04 17.10
C GLU A 136 0.87 2.68 17.55
N GLY A 137 -0.21 2.56 16.76
CA GLY A 137 -1.53 3.07 17.16
C GLY A 137 -2.07 2.41 18.43
N GLU A 138 -1.88 1.10 18.60
CA GLU A 138 -2.27 0.40 19.84
C GLU A 138 -1.48 0.90 21.07
N ARG A 139 -0.22 1.32 20.89
CA ARG A 139 0.58 1.89 21.98
C ARG A 139 0.10 3.29 22.36
N GLU A 140 -0.17 4.14 21.39
CA GLU A 140 -0.73 5.49 21.62
C GLU A 140 -2.08 5.42 22.33
N VAL A 141 -2.99 4.55 21.86
CA VAL A 141 -4.29 4.35 22.52
C VAL A 141 -4.13 3.89 23.97
N LYS A 142 -3.15 3.01 24.24
CA LYS A 142 -2.86 2.56 25.61
C LYS A 142 -2.26 3.66 26.48
N GLN A 143 -1.46 4.57 25.92
CA GLN A 143 -0.91 5.72 26.65
C GLN A 143 -2.01 6.73 26.99
N LEU A 144 -2.82 7.11 25.99
CA LEU A 144 -3.95 8.02 26.16
C LEU A 144 -4.95 7.52 27.20
N ARG A 145 -5.23 6.20 27.21
CA ARG A 145 -6.12 5.60 28.23
C ARG A 145 -5.57 5.78 29.65
N ARG A 146 -4.27 5.57 29.85
CA ARG A 146 -3.64 5.79 31.17
C ARG A 146 -3.69 7.25 31.58
N GLU A 147 -3.45 8.17 30.66
CA GLU A 147 -3.52 9.61 30.94
C GLU A 147 -4.94 10.04 31.34
N VAL A 148 -5.97 9.53 30.66
CA VAL A 148 -7.37 9.77 31.03
C VAL A 148 -7.71 9.19 32.41
N GLU A 149 -7.18 8.02 32.75
CA GLU A 149 -7.36 7.42 34.08
C GLU A 149 -6.71 8.27 35.17
N LEU A 150 -5.48 8.73 34.97
CA LEU A 150 -4.79 9.64 35.90
C LEU A 150 -5.56 10.95 36.11
N LEU A 151 -6.05 11.56 35.04
CA LEU A 151 -6.86 12.78 35.12
C LEU A 151 -8.20 12.53 35.83
N ARG A 152 -8.81 11.35 35.66
CA ARG A 152 -10.03 10.96 36.40
C ARG A 152 -9.75 10.83 37.89
N GLU A 153 -8.65 10.19 38.26
CA GLU A 153 -8.24 10.06 39.66
C GLU A 153 -7.99 11.44 40.29
N GLU A 154 -7.26 12.31 39.60
CA GLU A 154 -7.00 13.68 40.07
C GLU A 154 -8.30 14.47 40.26
N LYS A 155 -9.20 14.42 39.27
CA LYS A 155 -10.54 15.04 39.38
C LYS A 155 -11.30 14.50 40.59
N GLN A 156 -11.29 13.18 40.80
CA GLN A 156 -12.00 12.55 41.90
C GLN A 156 -11.40 12.93 43.27
N ARG A 157 -10.10 13.21 43.36
CA ARG A 157 -9.46 13.72 44.58
C ARG A 157 -9.83 15.18 44.88
N ILE A 158 -10.01 16.01 43.86
CA ILE A 158 -10.30 17.45 44.03
C ILE A 158 -11.79 17.71 44.33
N LEU A 159 -12.68 16.90 43.75
CA LEU A 159 -14.14 17.10 43.84
C LEU A 159 -14.69 17.24 45.28
N PRO A 160 -14.27 16.41 46.27
CA PRO A 160 -14.77 16.54 47.64
C PRO A 160 -14.35 17.85 48.29
N ARG A 161 -13.11 18.30 48.03
CA ARG A 161 -12.59 19.57 48.56
C ARG A 161 -13.36 20.75 48.00
N LEU A 162 -13.67 20.73 46.71
CA LEU A 162 -14.48 21.77 46.07
C LEU A 162 -15.93 21.76 46.59
N THR A 163 -16.49 20.58 46.83
CA THR A 163 -17.83 20.42 47.42
C THR A 163 -17.89 20.95 48.85
N HIS A 164 -16.84 20.71 49.64
CA HIS A 164 -16.74 21.24 51.00
C HIS A 164 -16.66 22.78 51.00
N LEU A 165 -15.76 23.35 50.19
CA LEU A 165 -15.59 24.80 50.11
C LEU A 165 -16.85 25.52 49.62
N THR A 166 -17.59 24.93 48.67
CA THR A 166 -18.86 25.47 48.20
C THR A 166 -19.95 25.41 49.28
N ALA A 167 -20.00 24.34 50.07
CA ALA A 167 -20.90 24.23 51.21
C ALA A 167 -20.57 25.23 52.33
N GLU A 168 -19.29 25.43 52.65
CA GLU A 168 -18.84 26.45 53.62
C GLU A 168 -19.22 27.86 53.16
N LEU A 169 -18.99 28.18 51.89
CA LEU A 169 -19.37 29.47 51.31
C LEU A 169 -20.89 29.68 51.40
N ALA A 170 -21.68 28.66 51.10
CA ALA A 170 -23.14 28.72 51.24
C ALA A 170 -23.57 28.97 52.70
N GLN A 171 -22.94 28.32 53.67
CA GLN A 171 -23.21 28.56 55.09
C GLN A 171 -22.85 29.98 55.53
N VAL A 172 -21.71 30.51 55.10
CA VAL A 172 -21.27 31.88 55.42
C VAL A 172 -22.26 32.90 54.85
N ASN A 173 -22.68 32.71 53.59
CA ASN A 173 -23.69 33.58 52.97
C ASN A 173 -25.03 33.52 53.70
N ALA A 174 -25.53 32.32 54.01
CA ALA A 174 -26.78 32.17 54.78
C ALA A 174 -26.71 32.86 56.16
N ARG A 175 -25.56 32.77 56.85
CA ARG A 175 -25.35 33.48 58.12
C ARG A 175 -25.33 34.99 57.95
N ARG A 176 -24.72 35.49 56.87
CA ARG A 176 -24.72 36.92 56.54
C ARG A 176 -26.15 37.40 56.30
N ASP A 177 -26.91 36.71 55.47
CA ASP A 177 -28.28 37.08 55.13
C ASP A 177 -29.20 37.05 56.35
N LEU A 178 -29.04 36.05 57.22
CA LEU A 178 -29.77 35.99 58.49
C LEU A 178 -29.48 37.19 59.40
N ARG A 179 -28.21 37.63 59.49
CA ARG A 179 -27.86 38.83 60.28
C ARG A 179 -28.44 40.10 59.68
N ILE A 180 -28.42 40.23 58.35
CA ILE A 180 -29.02 41.36 57.64
C ILE A 180 -30.52 41.42 57.95
N ASN A 181 -31.23 40.30 57.80
CA ASN A 181 -32.67 40.22 58.07
C ASN A 181 -32.99 40.51 59.54
N LEU A 182 -32.19 40.01 60.48
CA LEU A 182 -32.36 40.27 61.91
C LEU A 182 -32.18 41.76 62.20
N PHE A 183 -31.11 42.38 61.68
CA PHE A 183 -30.87 43.81 61.81
C PHE A 183 -32.01 44.65 61.23
N GLU A 184 -32.49 44.31 60.03
CA GLU A 184 -33.63 44.99 59.40
C GLU A 184 -34.90 44.88 60.27
N SER A 185 -35.15 43.68 60.84
CA SER A 185 -36.29 43.46 61.73
C SER A 185 -36.17 44.27 63.04
N GLU A 186 -35.01 44.31 63.69
CA GLU A 186 -34.76 45.08 64.91
C GLU A 186 -34.83 46.59 64.66
N PHE A 187 -34.28 47.04 63.53
CA PHE A 187 -34.36 48.44 63.12
C PHE A 187 -35.82 48.85 62.89
N SER A 188 -36.59 48.03 62.19
CA SER A 188 -38.02 48.28 61.96
C SER A 188 -38.82 48.28 63.28
N LEU A 189 -38.51 47.38 64.21
CA LEU A 189 -39.14 47.31 65.52
C LEU A 189 -38.81 48.57 66.35
N SER A 190 -37.54 48.95 66.41
CA SER A 190 -37.08 50.14 67.14
C SER A 190 -37.70 51.42 66.56
N ARG A 191 -37.81 51.51 65.23
CA ARG A 191 -38.50 52.60 64.56
C ARG A 191 -39.98 52.64 64.92
N ASN A 192 -40.68 51.50 64.86
CA ASN A 192 -42.08 51.40 65.24
C ASN A 192 -42.32 51.72 66.73
N LEU A 193 -41.42 51.30 67.63
CA LEU A 193 -41.48 51.64 69.05
C LEU A 193 -41.26 53.14 69.29
N LYS A 194 -40.29 53.75 68.59
CA LYS A 194 -40.07 55.21 68.60
C LYS A 194 -41.32 55.96 68.11
N ASP A 195 -41.95 55.48 67.03
CA ASP A 195 -43.15 56.09 66.46
C ASP A 195 -44.40 55.89 67.35
N ARG A 196 -44.40 54.88 68.24
CA ARG A 196 -45.47 54.61 69.22
C ARG A 196 -45.24 55.24 70.60
N LEU A 197 -44.05 55.76 70.90
CA LEU A 197 -43.77 56.49 72.13
C LEU A 197 -44.42 57.88 72.06
N THR A 198 -45.58 58.03 72.69
CA THR A 198 -46.23 59.32 72.95
C THR A 198 -45.25 60.27 73.65
N SER A 199 -45.26 61.54 73.25
CA SER A 199 -44.35 62.59 73.73
C SER A 199 -44.30 62.78 75.25
N GLU A 200 -45.29 62.28 75.99
CA GLU A 200 -45.30 62.27 77.46
C GLU A 200 -44.36 61.22 78.09
N GLN A 201 -44.13 60.06 77.45
CA GLN A 201 -43.27 58.99 77.98
C GLN A 201 -41.78 59.21 77.67
N VAL A 202 -41.46 59.96 76.61
CA VAL A 202 -40.08 60.36 76.31
C VAL A 202 -39.53 61.29 77.41
N LYS A 203 -40.40 62.08 78.06
CA LYS A 203 -40.01 62.97 79.17
C LYS A 203 -39.66 62.23 80.47
N SER A 204 -40.17 61.02 80.71
CA SER A 204 -39.91 60.25 81.94
C SER A 204 -38.66 59.36 81.89
N ILE A 205 -38.06 59.17 80.71
CA ILE A 205 -36.87 58.33 80.53
C ILE A 205 -35.58 59.18 80.46
N THR A 206 -35.71 60.48 80.16
CA THR A 206 -34.57 61.39 79.94
C THR A 206 -34.22 62.24 81.18
N HIS A 207 -34.71 61.87 82.37
CA HIS A 207 -34.51 62.62 83.60
C HIS A 207 -33.92 61.77 84.72
#